data_AF-A0A427YR01-F1
#
_entry.id   AF-A0A427YR01-F1
#
_cell.length_a   1.000
_cell.length_b   1.000
_cell.length_c   1.000
_cell.angle_alpha   90.00
_cell.angle_beta   90.00
_cell.angle_gamma   90.00
#
_symmetry.space_group_name_H-M   'P 1'
#
loop_
_entity.id
_entity.type
_entity.pdbx_description
1 polymer ?
#
loop_
_entity_poly.entity_id
_entity_poly.type
_entity_poly.pdbx_seq_one_letter_code
_entity_poly.pdbx_strand_id
1 'polypeptide(L)'
;MSANLANLLGAKTKVQTSPLIAGSSKRTLLTDSEDATIFATTPSHVHLTFPAPLPGATHLALTFQGGFVATSVMIYVATRAPEEQSGVELGLMMGARIHPEDNSRRQIFRIPYPPNVLIPPKTIESLPTASTSAASLGPTIYTEVAPHPLGGGDKGPALDGAFTPASHTSTISGGAGMAVPGLTEIKLEFEETSDNQGRVTLYQVEILG
;
A
#
# COMPACT_ATOMS: atom_id res chain seq x y z
N MET A 1 5.09 17.69 -5.27
CA MET A 1 6.31 16.97 -4.86
C MET A 1 5.92 15.51 -4.69
N SER A 2 6.38 14.61 -5.56
CA SER A 2 6.09 13.18 -5.43
C SER A 2 6.87 12.64 -4.22
N ALA A 3 6.18 12.01 -3.27
CA ALA A 3 6.85 11.34 -2.17
C ALA A 3 7.67 10.17 -2.74
N ASN A 4 8.95 10.09 -2.37
CA ASN A 4 9.82 8.99 -2.78
C ASN A 4 9.50 7.79 -1.87
N LEU A 5 8.71 6.84 -2.39
CA LEU A 5 8.25 5.66 -1.66
C LEU A 5 9.28 4.54 -1.79
N ALA A 6 9.89 4.11 -0.68
CA ALA A 6 10.87 3.04 -0.67
C ALA A 6 10.24 1.71 -0.21
N ASN A 7 10.70 0.58 -0.76
CA ASN A 7 10.24 -0.74 -0.32
C ASN A 7 10.82 -1.08 1.05
N LEU A 8 9.94 -1.34 2.01
CA LEU A 8 10.23 -1.65 3.42
C LEU A 8 10.26 -3.17 3.69
N LEU A 9 9.98 -4.02 2.69
CA LEU A 9 10.03 -5.47 2.86
C LEU A 9 11.46 -5.96 3.08
N GLY A 10 11.71 -6.54 4.25
CA GLY A 10 12.96 -7.20 4.57
C GLY A 10 12.97 -8.67 4.16
N ALA A 11 14.17 -9.22 3.88
CA ALA A 11 14.39 -10.64 3.55
C ALA A 11 13.95 -11.63 4.66
N LYS A 12 13.73 -11.13 5.87
CA LYS A 12 13.27 -11.92 7.04
C LYS A 12 11.74 -11.95 7.19
N THR A 13 11.00 -11.32 6.27
CA THR A 13 9.53 -11.36 6.25
C THR A 13 9.07 -12.80 6.04
N LYS A 14 8.17 -13.27 6.91
CA LYS A 14 7.56 -14.59 6.74
C LYS A 14 6.36 -14.48 5.82
N VAL A 15 6.26 -15.40 4.87
CA VAL A 15 5.14 -15.47 3.92
C VAL A 15 4.37 -16.76 4.13
N GLN A 16 3.08 -16.61 4.41
CA GLN A 16 2.09 -17.67 4.38
C GLN A 16 1.14 -17.41 3.21
N THR A 17 0.72 -18.47 2.53
CA THR A 17 -0.13 -18.35 1.34
C THR A 17 -1.15 -19.47 1.32
N SER A 18 -2.24 -19.25 0.59
CA SER A 18 -3.09 -20.34 0.10
C SER A 18 -2.30 -21.34 -0.77
N PRO A 19 -2.88 -22.52 -1.06
CA PRO A 19 -2.31 -23.48 -2.00
C PRO A 19 -1.95 -22.85 -3.35
N LEU A 20 -0.75 -23.16 -3.82
CA LEU A 20 -0.21 -22.70 -5.10
C LEU A 20 -0.27 -23.81 -6.14
N ILE A 21 -0.28 -23.45 -7.41
CA ILE A 21 -0.11 -24.42 -8.50
C ILE A 21 1.33 -24.95 -8.50
N ALA A 22 1.50 -26.21 -8.91
CA ALA A 22 2.83 -26.82 -9.07
C ALA A 22 3.75 -25.93 -9.95
N GLY A 23 4.97 -25.68 -9.48
CA GLY A 23 5.92 -24.79 -10.13
C GLY A 23 5.88 -23.33 -9.67
N SER A 24 4.83 -22.90 -8.96
CA SER A 24 4.79 -21.57 -8.32
C SER A 24 5.51 -21.57 -6.97
N SER A 25 6.11 -20.43 -6.60
CA SER A 25 6.86 -20.28 -5.35
C SER A 25 6.53 -18.97 -4.64
N LYS A 26 6.07 -19.05 -3.40
CA LYS A 26 5.81 -17.86 -2.57
C LYS A 26 7.03 -16.97 -2.30
N ARG A 27 8.26 -17.46 -2.55
CA ARG A 27 9.46 -16.63 -2.43
C ARG A 27 9.50 -15.53 -3.49
N THR A 28 8.90 -15.76 -4.64
CA THR A 28 8.90 -14.80 -5.74
C THR A 28 8.17 -13.52 -5.35
N LEU A 29 7.18 -13.61 -4.45
CA LEU A 29 6.47 -12.44 -3.90
C LEU A 29 7.36 -11.44 -3.17
N LEU A 30 8.50 -11.87 -2.61
CA LEU A 30 9.41 -11.02 -1.83
C LEU A 30 10.66 -10.59 -2.59
N THR A 31 10.93 -11.23 -3.72
CA THR A 31 12.12 -10.97 -4.53
C THR A 31 11.69 -10.27 -5.80
N ASP A 32 12.56 -9.45 -6.38
CA ASP A 32 12.37 -8.93 -7.74
C ASP A 32 12.66 -10.05 -8.76
N SER A 33 11.83 -11.09 -8.74
CA SER A 33 11.91 -12.22 -9.66
C SER A 33 10.88 -12.03 -10.77
N GLU A 34 11.24 -12.45 -11.98
CA GLU A 34 10.31 -12.52 -13.11
C GLU A 34 9.30 -13.68 -12.97
N ASP A 35 9.49 -14.56 -11.98
CA ASP A 35 8.61 -15.70 -11.74
C ASP A 35 7.33 -15.31 -11.01
N ALA A 36 6.19 -15.76 -11.53
CA ALA A 36 4.90 -15.53 -10.91
C ALA A 36 4.57 -16.51 -9.77
N THR A 37 3.89 -16.02 -8.75
CA THR A 37 3.15 -16.86 -7.81
C THR A 37 1.71 -17.03 -8.29
N ILE A 38 1.33 -18.28 -8.60
CA ILE A 38 -0.01 -18.59 -9.10
C ILE A 38 -0.80 -19.34 -8.03
N PHE A 39 -1.91 -18.74 -7.60
CA PHE A 39 -2.88 -19.33 -6.69
C PHE A 39 -3.87 -20.19 -7.47
N ALA A 40 -4.15 -21.39 -6.94
CA ALA A 40 -4.95 -22.37 -7.65
C ALA A 40 -6.44 -22.01 -7.74
N THR A 41 -6.99 -21.35 -6.71
CA THR A 41 -8.42 -21.03 -6.59
C THR A 41 -8.63 -19.76 -5.77
N THR A 42 -9.71 -19.02 -6.04
CA THR A 42 -10.28 -18.01 -5.15
C THR A 42 -11.40 -18.62 -4.31
N PRO A 43 -11.55 -18.25 -3.02
CA PRO A 43 -10.72 -17.29 -2.32
C PRO A 43 -9.31 -17.82 -2.04
N SER A 44 -8.30 -16.96 -2.18
CA SER A 44 -6.91 -17.24 -1.81
C SER A 44 -6.31 -16.09 -1.01
N HIS A 45 -5.19 -16.33 -0.32
CA HIS A 45 -4.57 -15.29 0.49
C HIS A 45 -3.05 -15.28 0.43
N VAL A 46 -2.49 -14.11 0.72
CA VAL A 46 -1.08 -13.88 1.07
C VAL A 46 -1.07 -13.21 2.44
N HIS A 47 -0.33 -13.78 3.38
CA HIS A 47 -0.15 -13.22 4.71
C HIS A 47 1.34 -13.01 4.94
N LEU A 48 1.70 -11.75 5.17
CA LEU A 48 3.04 -11.31 5.48
C LEU A 48 3.14 -11.01 6.97
N THR A 49 4.09 -11.63 7.64
CA THR A 49 4.42 -11.37 9.05
C THR A 49 5.82 -10.78 9.13
N PHE A 50 5.94 -9.59 9.68
CA PHE A 50 7.21 -8.87 9.78
C PHE A 50 7.97 -9.26 11.05
N PRO A 51 9.31 -9.42 10.98
CA PRO A 51 10.12 -9.77 12.15
C PRO A 51 10.20 -8.63 13.17
N ALA A 52 9.96 -7.39 12.75
CA ALA A 52 9.86 -6.20 13.56
C ALA A 52 8.77 -5.29 12.97
N PRO A 53 8.10 -4.45 13.77
CA PRO A 53 7.13 -3.49 13.26
C PRO A 53 7.79 -2.57 12.20
N LEU A 54 7.09 -2.33 11.08
CA LEU A 54 7.55 -1.45 10.00
C LEU A 54 7.00 -0.03 10.23
N PRO A 55 7.78 0.91 10.80
CA PRO A 55 7.36 2.30 10.92
C PRO A 55 7.30 2.95 9.53
N GLY A 56 6.32 3.82 9.31
CA GLY A 56 6.21 4.58 8.06
C GLY A 56 5.60 3.81 6.88
N ALA A 57 5.22 2.53 7.04
CA ALA A 57 4.47 1.82 6.02
C ALA A 57 3.17 2.57 5.71
N THR A 58 2.99 3.03 4.48
CA THR A 58 1.86 3.87 4.07
C THR A 58 1.15 3.31 2.85
N HIS A 59 1.87 2.58 2.00
CA HIS A 59 1.34 2.05 0.75
C HIS A 59 1.65 0.56 0.57
N LEU A 60 0.79 -0.11 -0.17
CA LEU A 60 0.92 -1.48 -0.65
C LEU A 60 1.04 -1.39 -2.17
N ALA A 61 2.09 -1.97 -2.75
CA ALA A 61 2.17 -2.15 -4.20
C ALA A 61 1.94 -3.62 -4.57
N LEU A 62 1.14 -3.82 -5.61
CA LEU A 62 0.87 -5.13 -6.19
C LEU A 62 1.21 -5.09 -7.68
N THR A 63 1.86 -6.14 -8.17
CA THR A 63 2.14 -6.31 -9.60
C THR A 63 1.49 -7.60 -10.07
N PHE A 64 0.48 -7.45 -10.92
CA PHE A 64 -0.13 -8.55 -11.65
C PHE A 64 0.33 -8.52 -13.11
N GLN A 65 0.47 -9.69 -13.75
CA GLN A 65 0.79 -9.79 -15.17
C GLN A 65 0.14 -11.05 -15.76
N GLY A 66 -0.28 -10.99 -17.02
CA GLY A 66 -0.78 -12.16 -17.75
C GLY A 66 -2.27 -12.50 -17.59
N GLY A 67 -3.12 -11.52 -17.25
CA GLY A 67 -4.59 -11.64 -17.42
C GLY A 67 -5.36 -12.42 -16.35
N PHE A 68 -4.71 -12.93 -15.30
CA PHE A 68 -5.35 -13.61 -14.16
C PHE A 68 -5.22 -12.75 -12.90
N VAL A 69 -5.91 -11.62 -12.89
CA VAL A 69 -5.76 -10.56 -11.88
C VAL A 69 -6.87 -10.68 -10.84
N ALA A 70 -6.52 -10.47 -9.57
CA ALA A 70 -7.53 -10.37 -8.52
C ALA A 70 -8.32 -9.07 -8.70
N THR A 71 -9.64 -9.16 -8.88
CA THR A 71 -10.53 -8.00 -9.11
C THR A 71 -11.13 -7.46 -7.81
N SER A 72 -11.08 -8.24 -6.73
CA SER A 72 -11.45 -7.82 -5.38
C SER A 72 -10.44 -8.38 -4.38
N VAL A 73 -9.80 -7.49 -3.64
CA VAL A 73 -8.82 -7.85 -2.60
C VAL A 73 -9.18 -7.19 -1.28
N MET A 74 -9.40 -8.01 -0.25
CA MET A 74 -9.58 -7.54 1.11
C MET A 74 -8.23 -7.42 1.83
N ILE A 75 -7.98 -6.28 2.45
CA ILE A 75 -6.75 -6.00 3.19
C ILE A 75 -7.05 -6.05 4.68
N TYR A 76 -6.32 -6.91 5.39
CA TYR A 76 -6.27 -6.97 6.84
C TYR A 76 -4.91 -6.51 7.32
N VAL A 77 -4.87 -5.74 8.40
CA VAL A 77 -3.66 -5.18 8.97
C VAL A 77 -3.59 -5.44 10.46
N ALA A 78 -2.40 -5.74 10.95
CA ALA A 78 -2.07 -5.70 12.37
C ALA A 78 -0.99 -4.65 12.59
N THR A 79 -1.16 -3.84 13.63
CA THR A 79 -0.22 -2.78 13.98
C THR A 79 0.15 -2.90 15.45
N ARG A 80 1.36 -2.47 15.79
CA ARG A 80 1.80 -2.38 17.19
C ARG A 80 2.21 -0.95 17.53
N ALA A 81 1.68 -0.43 18.63
CA ALA A 81 2.13 0.84 19.17
C ALA A 81 3.57 0.71 19.70
N PRO A 82 4.43 1.72 19.52
CA PRO A 82 5.81 1.67 19.99
C PRO A 82 5.94 1.57 21.53
N GLU A 83 4.92 2.00 22.27
CA GLU A 83 4.88 1.99 23.74
C GLU A 83 4.29 0.70 24.33
N GLU A 84 3.62 -0.14 23.51
CA GLU A 84 3.06 -1.42 23.96
C GLU A 84 4.13 -2.52 23.93
N GLN A 85 4.91 -2.59 25.02
CA GLN A 85 5.77 -3.73 25.33
C GLN A 85 5.00 -4.95 25.86
N SER A 86 3.75 -4.78 26.27
CA SER A 86 2.90 -5.86 26.79
C SER A 86 2.30 -6.67 25.63
N GLY A 87 2.56 -7.98 25.62
CA GLY A 87 2.41 -8.87 24.47
C GLY A 87 0.99 -9.28 24.08
N VAL A 88 0.07 -8.33 23.97
CA VAL A 88 -1.22 -8.56 23.31
C VAL A 88 -1.00 -8.33 21.83
N GLU A 89 -0.84 -9.41 21.04
CA GLU A 89 -0.92 -9.33 19.59
C GLU A 89 -2.29 -8.77 19.21
N LEU A 90 -2.33 -7.53 18.72
CA LEU A 90 -3.52 -6.97 18.09
C LEU A 90 -3.80 -7.84 16.86
N GLY A 91 -4.79 -8.71 16.97
CA GLY A 91 -5.20 -9.59 15.89
C GLY A 91 -5.51 -8.81 14.61
N LEU A 92 -5.38 -9.47 13.46
CA LEU A 92 -5.64 -8.88 12.15
C LEU A 92 -6.98 -8.13 12.12
N MET A 93 -6.93 -6.82 11.90
CA MET A 93 -8.09 -5.97 11.77
C MET A 93 -8.40 -5.76 10.29
N MET A 94 -9.68 -5.79 9.93
CA MET A 94 -10.12 -5.48 8.57
C MET A 94 -9.85 -4.00 8.27
N GLY A 95 -9.05 -3.74 7.25
CA GLY A 95 -8.67 -2.40 6.82
C GLY A 95 -9.61 -1.86 5.74
N ALA A 96 -9.48 -2.34 4.51
CA ALA A 96 -10.37 -1.97 3.40
C ALA A 96 -10.30 -2.98 2.25
N ARG A 97 -11.23 -2.86 1.31
CA ARG A 97 -11.24 -3.57 0.04
C ARG A 97 -10.64 -2.68 -1.05
N ILE A 98 -9.78 -3.26 -1.89
CA ILE A 98 -9.23 -2.62 -3.08
C ILE A 98 -9.63 -3.41 -4.33
N HIS A 99 -9.62 -2.74 -5.48
CA HIS A 99 -9.99 -3.30 -6.78
C HIS A 99 -8.84 -3.07 -7.75
N PRO A 100 -7.85 -3.98 -7.81
CA PRO A 100 -6.80 -3.91 -8.80
C PRO A 100 -7.37 -3.97 -10.22
N GLU A 101 -6.75 -3.21 -11.12
CA GLU A 101 -7.06 -3.26 -12.54
C GLU A 101 -6.31 -4.42 -13.21
N ASP A 102 -6.89 -5.00 -14.25
CA ASP A 102 -6.20 -5.97 -15.10
C ASP A 102 -5.27 -5.24 -16.08
N ASN A 103 -4.20 -4.67 -15.53
CA ASN A 103 -3.12 -4.09 -16.29
C ASN A 103 -1.79 -4.73 -15.85
N SER A 104 -0.90 -4.99 -16.81
CA SER A 104 0.43 -5.57 -16.53
C SER A 104 1.38 -4.48 -16.02
N ARG A 105 1.01 -3.85 -14.90
CA ARG A 105 1.75 -2.75 -14.28
C ARG A 105 1.70 -2.85 -12.77
N ARG A 106 2.67 -2.22 -12.13
CA ARG A 106 2.72 -2.01 -10.70
C ARG A 106 1.62 -1.04 -10.28
N GLN A 107 0.78 -1.44 -9.34
CA GLN A 107 -0.33 -0.64 -8.83
C GLN A 107 -0.13 -0.36 -7.34
N ILE A 108 -0.27 0.90 -6.93
CA ILE A 108 0.01 1.35 -5.57
C ILE A 108 -1.29 1.77 -4.88
N PHE A 109 -1.56 1.17 -3.73
CA PHE A 109 -2.73 1.39 -2.90
C PHE A 109 -2.30 1.94 -1.54
N ARG A 110 -3.08 2.84 -0.96
CA ARG A 110 -2.85 3.29 0.41
C ARG A 110 -3.27 2.21 1.40
N ILE A 111 -2.45 1.93 2.41
CA ILE A 111 -2.78 0.96 3.45
C ILE A 111 -3.92 1.53 4.33
N PRO A 112 -5.04 0.82 4.45
CA PRO A 112 -6.19 1.25 5.23
C PRO A 112 -5.99 0.91 6.72
N TYR A 113 -5.33 1.79 7.46
CA TYR A 113 -5.21 1.63 8.90
C TYR A 113 -6.56 1.82 9.61
N PRO A 114 -6.96 0.91 10.51
CA PRO A 114 -8.21 1.05 11.24
C PRO A 114 -8.16 2.30 12.16
N PRO A 115 -9.28 3.02 12.32
CA PRO A 115 -9.34 4.25 13.12
C PRO A 115 -9.14 4.00 14.63
N ASN A 116 -9.27 2.74 15.07
CA ASN A 116 -9.09 2.34 16.47
C ASN A 116 -7.63 2.21 16.90
N VAL A 117 -6.66 2.45 16.01
CA VAL A 117 -5.35 2.83 16.50
C VAL A 117 -5.51 4.21 17.10
N LEU A 118 -5.70 4.25 18.43
CA LEU A 118 -5.71 5.47 19.22
C LEU A 118 -4.41 6.22 18.90
N ILE A 119 -4.49 7.17 17.98
CA ILE A 119 -3.71 8.39 18.06
C ILE A 119 -4.29 9.04 19.31
N PRO A 120 -3.61 9.03 20.47
CA PRO A 120 -4.17 9.69 21.64
C PRO A 120 -4.46 11.14 21.23
N PRO A 121 -5.71 11.62 21.37
CA PRO A 121 -5.95 13.04 21.25
C PRO A 121 -5.06 13.68 22.31
N LYS A 122 -4.18 14.61 21.90
CA LYS A 122 -3.58 15.53 22.86
C LYS A 122 -4.71 16.02 23.75
N THR A 123 -4.55 15.84 25.05
CA THR A 123 -5.39 16.44 26.08
C THR A 123 -5.57 17.93 25.75
N ILE A 124 -6.67 18.26 25.09
CA ILE A 124 -7.20 19.61 25.06
C ILE A 124 -8.14 19.63 26.24
N GLU A 125 -7.68 20.24 27.34
CA GLU A 125 -8.59 20.69 28.38
C GLU A 125 -9.70 21.52 27.73
N SER A 126 -10.94 21.14 28.07
CA SER A 126 -12.21 21.89 28.02
C SER A 126 -12.94 22.12 26.67
N LEU A 127 -14.14 21.53 26.63
CA LEU A 127 -15.34 21.64 25.75
C LEU A 127 -15.79 23.09 25.36
N PRO A 128 -16.87 23.31 24.53
CA PRO A 128 -17.83 22.36 23.93
C PRO A 128 -18.21 22.53 22.43
N THR A 129 -18.73 21.42 21.88
CA THR A 129 -19.86 21.27 20.93
C THR A 129 -19.91 22.06 19.60
N ALA A 130 -19.73 21.35 18.48
CA ALA A 130 -20.64 21.42 17.32
C ALA A 130 -20.39 20.26 16.34
N SER A 131 -21.48 19.56 16.03
CA SER A 131 -21.71 18.66 14.90
C SER A 131 -21.14 19.17 13.58
N THR A 132 -20.60 18.29 12.71
CA THR A 132 -20.83 18.24 11.24
C THR A 132 -20.10 17.06 10.57
N SER A 133 -20.89 16.25 9.85
CA SER A 133 -20.60 15.53 8.59
C SER A 133 -19.36 14.63 8.47
N ALA A 134 -19.60 13.32 8.56
CA ALA A 134 -18.73 12.29 8.02
C ALA A 134 -18.69 12.35 6.47
N ALA A 135 -17.54 12.76 5.90
CA ALA A 135 -17.24 12.57 4.49
C ALA A 135 -16.28 11.40 4.33
N SER A 136 -16.83 10.30 3.79
CA SER A 136 -16.12 9.10 3.34
C SER A 136 -15.13 9.50 2.23
N LEU A 137 -13.83 9.48 2.54
CA LEU A 137 -12.77 9.61 1.54
C LEU A 137 -12.49 8.21 0.98
N GLY A 138 -12.96 7.97 -0.25
CA GLY A 138 -12.65 6.76 -1.00
C GLY A 138 -11.13 6.61 -1.25
N PRO A 139 -10.65 5.38 -1.50
CA PRO A 139 -9.24 5.13 -1.77
C PRO A 139 -8.80 5.89 -3.03
N THR A 140 -7.77 6.72 -2.90
CA THR A 140 -7.13 7.43 -4.02
C THR A 140 -6.12 6.50 -4.68
N ILE A 141 -6.34 6.16 -5.95
CA ILE A 141 -5.41 5.39 -6.78
C ILE A 141 -4.43 6.38 -7.42
N TYR A 142 -3.13 6.20 -7.19
CA TYR A 142 -2.10 6.94 -7.90
C TYR A 142 -1.48 6.00 -8.94
N THR A 143 -1.66 6.32 -10.23
CA THR A 143 -0.97 5.64 -11.33
C THR A 143 0.31 6.42 -11.64
N GLU A 144 1.47 5.82 -11.34
CA GLU A 144 2.75 6.37 -11.79
C GLU A 144 3.04 5.85 -13.20
N VAL A 145 2.95 6.75 -14.18
CA VAL A 145 3.32 6.44 -15.58
C VAL A 145 4.82 6.66 -15.70
N ALA A 146 5.58 5.57 -15.83
CA ALA A 146 7.00 5.66 -16.14
C ALA A 146 7.20 6.42 -17.48
N PRO A 147 8.11 7.40 -17.55
CA PRO A 147 8.37 8.11 -18.80
C PRO A 147 9.09 7.19 -19.79
N HIS A 148 8.41 6.88 -20.90
CA HIS A 148 9.03 6.24 -22.07
C HIS A 148 10.00 7.22 -22.75
N PRO A 149 11.22 6.80 -23.12
CA PRO A 149 12.11 7.65 -23.91
C PRO A 149 11.68 7.62 -25.38
N LEU A 150 11.08 8.72 -25.86
CA LEU A 150 10.93 8.98 -27.30
C LEU A 150 12.06 9.89 -27.76
N GLY A 151 12.93 9.34 -28.61
CA GLY A 151 13.84 10.12 -29.43
C GLY A 151 13.13 10.77 -30.61
N GLY A 152 13.76 11.82 -31.16
CA GLY A 152 13.41 12.39 -32.46
C GLY A 152 13.10 13.88 -32.38
N GLY A 153 14.01 14.69 -32.91
CA GLY A 153 14.04 16.14 -32.73
C GLY A 153 12.96 16.91 -33.47
N ASP A 154 12.78 18.17 -33.07
CA ASP A 154 12.70 19.30 -33.99
C ASP A 154 13.06 20.60 -33.25
N LYS A 155 13.69 21.53 -33.97
CA LYS A 155 14.14 22.85 -33.50
C LYS A 155 13.07 23.88 -33.86
N GLY A 156 12.56 24.64 -32.89
CA GLY A 156 11.70 25.80 -33.16
C GLY A 156 11.57 26.72 -31.94
N PRO A 157 11.29 28.03 -32.13
CA PRO A 157 12.02 29.10 -31.45
C PRO A 157 11.39 29.64 -30.15
N ALA A 158 12.26 30.31 -29.40
CA ALA A 158 12.04 31.00 -28.14
C ALA A 158 10.95 32.09 -28.19
N LEU A 159 10.15 32.16 -27.12
CA LEU A 159 9.41 33.35 -26.73
C LEU A 159 9.59 33.58 -25.23
N ASP A 160 10.21 34.72 -24.92
CA ASP A 160 10.36 35.34 -23.62
C ASP A 160 8.98 35.64 -23.00
N GLY A 161 8.81 35.27 -21.74
CA GLY A 161 7.60 35.54 -20.97
C GLY A 161 7.87 35.40 -19.48
N ALA A 162 8.49 36.44 -18.90
CA ALA A 162 8.70 36.57 -17.48
C ALA A 162 7.37 36.59 -16.72
N PHE A 163 7.16 35.61 -15.83
CA PHE A 163 6.10 35.63 -14.83
C PHE A 163 6.65 35.14 -13.49
N THR A 164 6.90 36.08 -12.58
CA THR A 164 7.19 35.80 -11.16
C THR A 164 5.87 35.77 -10.38
N PRO A 165 5.54 34.70 -9.65
CA PRO A 165 4.63 34.78 -8.52
C PRO A 165 5.42 34.83 -7.22
N ALA A 166 5.32 35.96 -6.53
CA ALA A 166 5.70 36.10 -5.14
C ALA A 166 4.68 35.37 -4.23
N SER A 167 5.20 34.84 -3.13
CA SER A 167 4.52 34.59 -1.85
C SER A 167 3.54 33.42 -1.80
N HIS A 168 3.90 32.38 -1.04
CA HIS A 168 3.37 32.11 0.31
C HIS A 168 3.98 30.79 0.79
N THR A 169 5.17 30.87 1.39
CA THR A 169 5.81 29.76 2.09
C THR A 169 5.11 29.59 3.44
N SER A 170 4.13 28.70 3.50
CA SER A 170 3.66 28.15 4.77
C SER A 170 4.63 27.03 5.19
N THR A 171 5.72 27.45 5.83
CA THR A 171 6.59 26.54 6.59
C THR A 171 5.78 26.01 7.76
N ILE A 172 5.29 24.77 7.65
CA ILE A 172 4.80 24.01 8.81
C ILE A 172 6.03 23.42 9.48
N SER A 173 6.71 24.24 10.29
CA SER A 173 7.75 23.80 11.21
C SER A 173 7.11 23.22 12.48
N GLY A 174 7.51 22.01 12.86
CA GLY A 174 7.53 21.58 14.26
C GLY A 174 6.20 21.11 14.85
N GLY A 175 5.72 19.94 14.44
CA GLY A 175 4.79 19.14 15.23
C GLY A 175 5.52 17.91 15.76
N ALA A 176 5.65 17.78 17.08
CA ALA A 176 6.21 16.60 17.75
C ALA A 176 5.70 15.30 17.10
N GLY A 177 6.64 14.46 16.67
CA GLY A 177 6.39 13.27 15.85
C GLY A 177 5.34 12.36 16.47
N MET A 178 4.16 12.34 15.85
CA MET A 178 3.21 11.25 16.07
C MET A 178 3.87 9.98 15.56
N ALA A 179 4.26 9.09 16.47
CA ALA A 179 4.79 7.80 16.08
C ALA A 179 3.66 7.00 15.42
N VAL A 180 3.71 6.89 14.09
CA VAL A 180 2.80 6.03 13.33
C VAL A 180 3.01 4.61 13.86
N PRO A 181 1.94 3.89 14.27
CA PRO A 181 2.06 2.53 14.77
C PRO A 181 2.75 1.68 13.69
N GLY A 182 3.71 0.85 14.09
CA GLY A 182 4.45 0.04 13.13
C GLY A 182 3.58 -1.10 12.62
N LEU A 183 3.56 -1.31 11.31
CA LEU A 183 2.84 -2.44 10.70
C LEU A 183 3.57 -3.74 11.08
N THR A 184 2.88 -4.69 11.70
CA THR A 184 3.45 -5.98 12.11
C THR A 184 3.03 -7.12 11.19
N GLU A 185 1.81 -7.04 10.66
CA GLU A 185 1.29 -8.03 9.73
C GLU A 185 0.36 -7.38 8.71
N ILE A 186 0.33 -7.95 7.52
CA ILE A 186 -0.66 -7.63 6.50
C ILE A 186 -1.11 -8.91 5.81
N LYS A 187 -2.42 -9.09 5.68
CA LYS A 187 -3.02 -10.19 4.95
C LYS A 187 -3.87 -9.65 3.82
N LEU A 188 -3.63 -10.17 2.63
CA LEU A 188 -4.39 -9.91 1.41
C LEU A 188 -5.23 -11.14 1.14
N GLU A 189 -6.55 -10.98 1.06
CA GLU A 189 -7.46 -12.04 0.61
C GLU A 189 -7.98 -11.67 -0.78
N PHE A 190 -7.63 -12.49 -1.78
CA PHE A 190 -8.15 -12.40 -3.13
C PHE A 190 -9.50 -13.10 -3.19
N GLU A 191 -10.57 -12.31 -3.23
CA GLU A 191 -11.95 -12.81 -3.19
C GLU A 191 -12.45 -13.19 -4.59
N GLU A 192 -12.09 -12.37 -5.58
CA GLU A 192 -12.54 -12.50 -6.97
C GLU A 192 -11.35 -12.37 -7.92
N THR A 193 -11.47 -12.96 -9.12
CA THR A 193 -10.46 -12.93 -10.18
C THR A 193 -11.11 -12.77 -11.55
N SER A 194 -10.35 -12.24 -12.50
CA SER A 194 -10.71 -12.20 -13.92
C SER A 194 -10.68 -13.57 -14.60
N ASP A 195 -10.00 -14.56 -14.01
CA ASP A 195 -9.87 -15.91 -14.58
C ASP A 195 -11.10 -16.79 -14.30
N ASN A 196 -11.63 -17.44 -15.33
CA ASN A 196 -12.80 -18.32 -15.22
C ASN A 196 -12.54 -19.58 -14.37
N GLN A 197 -11.28 -19.93 -14.11
CA GLN A 197 -10.92 -21.07 -13.26
C GLN A 197 -10.63 -20.67 -11.81
N GLY A 198 -10.77 -19.38 -11.46
CA GLY A 198 -10.51 -18.90 -10.10
C GLY A 198 -9.02 -18.70 -9.80
N ARG A 199 -8.12 -18.70 -10.78
CA ARG A 199 -6.68 -18.52 -10.53
C ARG A 199 -6.33 -17.05 -10.36
N VAL A 200 -5.30 -16.78 -9.57
CA VAL A 200 -4.70 -15.44 -9.41
C VAL A 200 -3.21 -15.54 -9.66
N THR A 201 -2.66 -14.65 -10.48
CA THR A 201 -1.23 -14.59 -10.79
C THR A 201 -0.64 -13.30 -10.24
N LEU A 202 0.14 -13.42 -9.18
CA LEU A 202 0.78 -12.30 -8.50
C LEU A 202 2.29 -12.42 -8.64
N TYR A 203 2.93 -11.41 -9.19
CA TYR A 203 4.39 -11.41 -9.38
C TYR A 203 5.08 -10.86 -8.15
N GLN A 204 4.58 -9.72 -7.66
CA GLN A 204 5.28 -8.97 -6.62
C GLN A 204 4.30 -8.34 -5.65
N VAL A 205 4.71 -8.33 -4.38
CA VAL A 205 4.09 -7.56 -3.31
C VAL A 205 5.15 -6.68 -2.69
N GLU A 206 4.84 -5.41 -2.48
CA GLU A 206 5.72 -4.47 -1.81
C GLU A 206 4.97 -3.67 -0.75
N ILE A 207 5.67 -3.33 0.33
CA ILE A 207 5.17 -2.41 1.36
C ILE A 207 6.04 -1.18 1.28
N LEU A 208 5.43 -0.02 1.07
CA LEU A 208 6.17 1.22 0.81
C LEU A 208 5.94 2.25 1.91
N GLY A 209 6.96 3.07 2.16
CA GLY A 209 6.92 4.18 3.11
C GLY A 209 8.15 5.07 3.06
#